data_AF-A0A821UPW3-F1
#
_entry.id   AF-A0A821UPW3-F1
#
_cell.length_a   1.000
_cell.length_b   1.000
_cell.length_c   1.000
_cell.angle_alpha   90.00
_cell.angle_beta   90.00
_cell.angle_gamma   90.00
#
_symmetry.space_group_name_H-M   'P 1'
#
loop_
_entity.id
_entity.type
_entity.pdbx_description
1 polymer ?
#
loop_
_entity_poly.entity_id
_entity_poly.type
_entity_poly.pdbx_seq_one_letter_code
_entity_poly.pdbx_strand_id
1 'polypeptide(L)'
;MAHHYDTNDLTAFVNENLPKLVPDQKHAFETIVDSVNNDKRKIFFLDAPGGTGKTFLTNLILAKVRESGKIAIAVASLEIAETLLRGGKTAHSTFKLPLSVNLEQQSTCSIRKSGPLGKLLQDTSLFMWDECTMSHRAHIEAVSRTLKHLRNSSAVMGGITFVFAGDFRQTLPVINRGTRADIIKACLKSSPLWTSIETLKLRTNMRAHLIFVLISCGYSDIILDESLGQILHNLENLINAVYPDNENLHEKDFHWLVSRAIVSPKNDTVNEINNLIVQKVSGQIKKYKSIDTVTNIEDTVHYPQEFLNSLNPSGLPPHELTLKIGIPIMLLRNLSPPNMCNGTRLLIKELKENLIVAAIMTGPAAGQLAHIPRIPIIPTDLPIPIKRLQVPKCFTHGQLYVGLWRVGAPENQFILLPQNKTTSNIVYREALTGY
;
A
#
# COMPACT_ATOMS: atom_id res chain seq x y z
N MET A 1 -17.19 -0.48 20.04
CA MET A 1 -15.83 -0.90 19.58
C MET A 1 -15.82 -2.24 18.86
N ALA A 2 -16.78 -3.14 19.12
CA ALA A 2 -17.42 -3.77 17.96
C ALA A 2 -18.06 -2.66 17.10
N HIS A 3 -18.10 -2.85 15.78
CA HIS A 3 -19.08 -2.18 14.93
C HIS A 3 -20.33 -3.06 14.95
N HIS A 4 -21.50 -2.48 15.21
CA HIS A 4 -22.75 -3.15 14.86
C HIS A 4 -22.87 -3.08 13.34
N TYR A 5 -22.58 -4.21 12.68
CA TYR A 5 -22.91 -4.40 11.27
C TYR A 5 -24.37 -4.81 11.21
N ASP A 6 -25.13 -4.27 10.25
CA ASP A 6 -26.47 -4.78 9.98
C ASP A 6 -26.36 -6.20 9.40
N THR A 7 -27.00 -7.16 10.06
CA THR A 7 -26.95 -8.57 9.66
C THR A 7 -27.68 -8.81 8.33
N ASN A 8 -28.66 -7.97 7.98
CA ASN A 8 -29.37 -8.04 6.71
C ASN A 8 -28.47 -7.57 5.57
N ASP A 9 -27.77 -6.43 5.73
CA ASP A 9 -26.78 -5.94 4.76
C ASP A 9 -25.65 -6.94 4.51
N LEU A 10 -25.18 -7.61 5.58
CA LEU A 10 -24.16 -8.65 5.46
C LEU A 10 -24.71 -9.89 4.73
N THR A 11 -25.90 -10.36 5.10
CA THR A 11 -26.52 -11.55 4.49
C THR A 11 -26.87 -11.31 3.02
N ALA A 12 -27.38 -10.12 2.68
CA ALA A 12 -27.63 -9.71 1.31
C ALA A 12 -26.34 -9.67 0.49
N PHE A 13 -25.28 -9.02 1.01
CA PHE A 13 -23.97 -8.98 0.37
C PHE A 13 -23.36 -10.38 0.20
N VAL A 14 -23.50 -11.28 1.18
CA VAL A 14 -23.02 -12.67 1.09
C VAL A 14 -23.79 -13.46 0.03
N ASN A 15 -25.13 -13.42 0.06
CA ASN A 15 -25.97 -14.16 -0.90
C ASN A 15 -25.76 -13.67 -2.35
N GLU A 16 -25.57 -12.37 -2.55
CA GLU A 16 -25.33 -11.77 -3.87
C GLU A 16 -23.94 -12.11 -4.43
N ASN A 17 -22.92 -12.29 -3.57
CA ASN A 17 -21.52 -12.38 -4.01
C ASN A 17 -20.88 -13.77 -3.84
N LEU A 18 -21.43 -14.65 -3.00
CA LEU A 18 -20.98 -16.04 -2.88
C LEU A 18 -21.07 -16.85 -4.20
N PRO A 19 -22.10 -16.69 -5.05
CA PRO A 19 -22.16 -17.37 -6.35
C PRO A 19 -21.12 -16.88 -7.37
N LYS A 20 -20.47 -15.73 -7.13
CA LYS A 20 -19.48 -15.12 -8.04
C LYS A 20 -18.05 -15.64 -7.83
N LEU A 21 -17.82 -16.52 -6.85
CA LEU A 21 -16.48 -17.06 -6.55
C LEU A 21 -16.03 -18.07 -7.61
N VAL A 22 -14.86 -17.81 -8.21
CA VAL A 22 -14.13 -18.78 -9.04
C VAL A 22 -13.57 -19.93 -8.17
N PRO A 23 -13.27 -21.13 -8.75
CA PRO A 23 -13.09 -22.36 -7.95
C PRO A 23 -12.02 -22.31 -6.86
N ASP A 24 -10.90 -21.64 -7.11
CA ASP A 24 -9.81 -21.43 -6.16
C ASP A 24 -10.17 -20.45 -5.03
N GLN A 25 -10.91 -19.37 -5.35
CA GLN A 25 -11.48 -18.49 -4.32
C GLN A 25 -12.55 -19.21 -3.49
N LYS A 26 -13.38 -20.04 -4.12
CA LYS A 26 -14.41 -20.84 -3.43
C LYS A 26 -13.79 -21.82 -2.46
N HIS A 27 -12.77 -22.58 -2.89
CA HIS A 27 -12.03 -23.49 -2.02
C HIS A 27 -11.38 -22.77 -0.82
N ALA A 28 -10.78 -21.59 -1.06
CA ALA A 28 -10.19 -20.78 0.00
C ALA A 28 -11.25 -20.21 0.97
N PHE A 29 -12.40 -19.74 0.45
CA PHE A 29 -13.54 -19.29 1.24
C PHE A 29 -14.05 -20.40 2.16
N GLU A 30 -14.37 -21.56 1.58
CA GLU A 30 -14.92 -22.71 2.29
C GLU A 30 -13.97 -23.19 3.39
N THR A 31 -12.67 -23.31 3.08
CA THR A 31 -11.64 -23.79 4.03
C THR A 31 -11.41 -22.83 5.20
N ILE A 32 -11.43 -21.51 4.96
CA ILE A 32 -11.27 -20.51 6.02
C ILE A 32 -12.54 -20.42 6.88
N VAL A 33 -13.73 -20.41 6.26
CA VAL A 33 -15.01 -20.33 6.99
C VAL A 33 -15.25 -21.60 7.81
N ASP A 34 -14.94 -22.78 7.28
CA ASP A 34 -14.91 -24.06 8.02
C ASP A 34 -13.99 -23.99 9.25
N SER A 35 -12.78 -23.43 9.13
CA SER A 35 -11.87 -23.28 10.28
C SER A 35 -12.41 -22.34 11.37
N VAL A 36 -13.27 -21.38 11.02
CA VAL A 36 -13.95 -20.48 11.99
C VAL A 36 -15.23 -21.11 12.56
N ASN A 37 -15.89 -22.00 11.81
CA ASN A 37 -17.16 -22.60 12.21
C ASN A 37 -17.03 -23.91 12.97
N ASN A 38 -16.07 -24.75 12.61
CA ASN A 38 -15.76 -26.01 13.26
C ASN A 38 -14.53 -25.91 14.20
N ASP A 39 -14.24 -24.69 14.67
CA ASP A 39 -13.20 -24.37 15.68
C ASP A 39 -11.79 -24.94 15.40
N LYS A 40 -11.46 -25.20 14.12
CA LYS A 40 -10.18 -25.82 13.72
C LYS A 40 -8.97 -24.90 13.92
N ARG A 41 -9.20 -23.59 14.11
CA ARG A 41 -8.21 -22.59 14.59
C ARG A 41 -6.89 -22.57 13.79
N LYS A 42 -6.95 -22.87 12.48
CA LYS A 42 -5.81 -22.89 11.58
C LYS A 42 -5.28 -21.48 11.27
N ILE A 43 -3.99 -21.41 10.95
CA ILE A 43 -3.36 -20.19 10.43
C ILE A 43 -3.13 -20.38 8.94
N PHE A 44 -3.55 -19.40 8.13
CA PHE A 44 -3.49 -19.46 6.67
C PHE A 44 -2.65 -18.32 6.10
N PHE A 45 -2.00 -18.56 4.95
CA PHE A 45 -1.51 -17.53 4.06
C PHE A 45 -2.23 -17.62 2.72
N LEU A 46 -3.01 -16.60 2.40
CA LEU A 46 -3.69 -16.43 1.12
C LEU A 46 -2.70 -15.80 0.12
N ASP A 47 -1.99 -16.66 -0.60
CA ASP A 47 -1.04 -16.31 -1.65
C ASP A 47 -1.81 -15.85 -2.89
N ALA A 48 -1.95 -14.54 -3.06
CA ALA A 48 -2.90 -13.95 -4.00
C ALA A 48 -2.23 -12.90 -4.91
N PRO A 49 -1.84 -13.28 -6.15
CA PRO A 49 -1.35 -12.35 -7.17
C PRO A 49 -2.29 -11.17 -7.42
N GLY A 50 -1.74 -10.06 -7.91
CA GLY A 50 -2.54 -8.92 -8.38
C GLY A 50 -3.63 -9.36 -9.38
N GLY A 51 -4.85 -8.85 -9.20
CA GLY A 51 -5.98 -9.21 -10.08
C GLY A 51 -6.74 -10.51 -9.74
N THR A 52 -6.24 -11.36 -8.83
CA THR A 52 -6.91 -12.62 -8.44
C THR A 52 -8.09 -12.46 -7.45
N GLY A 53 -8.59 -11.24 -7.24
CA GLY A 53 -9.77 -10.99 -6.41
C GLY A 53 -9.55 -11.01 -4.89
N LYS A 54 -8.30 -11.00 -4.40
CA LYS A 54 -7.93 -10.94 -2.95
C LYS A 54 -8.93 -10.15 -2.10
N THR A 55 -9.09 -8.85 -2.38
CA THR A 55 -9.95 -7.92 -1.65
C THR A 55 -11.44 -8.28 -1.70
N PHE A 56 -11.92 -8.91 -2.77
CA PHE A 56 -13.31 -9.37 -2.87
C PHE A 56 -13.52 -10.58 -1.94
N LEU A 57 -12.64 -11.58 -2.04
CA LEU A 57 -12.67 -12.78 -1.20
C LEU A 57 -12.51 -12.45 0.29
N THR A 58 -11.55 -11.60 0.67
CA THR A 58 -11.34 -11.24 2.09
C THR A 58 -12.53 -10.51 2.69
N ASN A 59 -13.16 -9.59 1.95
CA ASN A 59 -14.41 -8.95 2.38
C ASN A 59 -15.58 -9.92 2.50
N LEU A 60 -15.70 -10.90 1.59
CA LEU A 60 -16.77 -11.90 1.64
C LEU A 60 -16.60 -12.86 2.84
N ILE A 61 -15.37 -13.30 3.13
CA ILE A 61 -15.06 -14.09 4.34
C ILE A 61 -15.39 -13.28 5.61
N LEU A 62 -14.95 -12.01 5.66
CA LEU A 62 -15.24 -11.11 6.78
C LEU A 62 -16.75 -10.93 6.98
N ALA A 63 -17.52 -10.77 5.90
CA ALA A 63 -18.97 -10.69 5.97
C ALA A 63 -19.60 -11.99 6.48
N LYS A 64 -19.23 -13.15 5.93
CA LYS A 64 -19.78 -14.46 6.30
C LYS A 64 -19.58 -14.81 7.77
N VAL A 65 -18.43 -14.45 8.35
CA VAL A 65 -18.18 -14.66 9.79
C VAL A 65 -19.01 -13.69 10.64
N ARG A 66 -19.19 -12.44 10.20
CA ARG A 66 -19.92 -11.41 10.96
C ARG A 66 -21.45 -11.57 10.94
N GLU A 67 -22.04 -12.04 9.84
CA GLU A 67 -23.48 -12.40 9.83
C GLU A 67 -23.77 -13.56 10.80
N SER A 68 -22.79 -14.43 11.05
CA SER A 68 -22.85 -15.54 12.01
C SER A 68 -22.70 -15.08 13.47
N GLY A 69 -22.82 -13.78 13.74
CA GLY A 69 -22.65 -13.17 15.07
C GLY A 69 -21.21 -13.16 15.60
N LYS A 70 -20.23 -13.68 14.85
CA LYS A 70 -18.84 -13.84 15.29
C LYS A 70 -18.01 -12.58 15.03
N ILE A 71 -17.06 -12.31 15.93
CA ILE A 71 -16.18 -11.15 15.82
C ILE A 71 -15.04 -11.46 14.83
N ALA A 72 -15.08 -10.83 13.66
CA ALA A 72 -13.99 -10.87 12.67
C ALA A 72 -13.33 -9.49 12.53
N ILE A 73 -12.04 -9.41 12.84
CA ILE A 73 -11.24 -8.17 12.76
C ILE A 73 -10.45 -8.14 11.45
N ALA A 74 -10.65 -7.07 10.70
CA ALA A 74 -9.93 -6.78 9.47
C ALA A 74 -8.75 -5.86 9.78
N VAL A 75 -7.57 -6.23 9.30
CA VAL A 75 -6.30 -5.56 9.58
C VAL A 75 -5.54 -5.35 8.26
N ALA A 76 -4.79 -4.26 8.13
CA ALA A 76 -3.90 -4.04 7.01
C ALA A 76 -2.50 -3.54 7.43
N SER A 77 -1.46 -3.91 6.70
CA SER A 77 -0.12 -3.30 6.88
C SER A 77 -0.06 -1.84 6.43
N LEU A 78 -0.90 -1.45 5.46
CA LEU A 78 -1.00 -0.09 4.90
C LEU A 78 -2.40 0.50 5.07
N GLU A 79 -2.44 1.82 5.25
CA GLU A 79 -3.66 2.63 5.44
C GLU A 79 -4.56 2.69 4.19
N ILE A 80 -3.97 2.54 2.99
CA ILE A 80 -4.73 2.38 1.74
C ILE A 80 -5.52 1.06 1.78
N ALA A 81 -4.85 -0.03 2.14
CA ALA A 81 -5.45 -1.37 2.18
C ALA A 81 -6.46 -1.51 3.33
N GLU A 82 -6.34 -0.72 4.40
CA GLU A 82 -7.37 -0.60 5.43
C GLU A 82 -8.73 -0.21 4.85
N THR A 83 -8.79 0.85 4.02
CA THR A 83 -10.06 1.36 3.46
C THR A 83 -10.71 0.41 2.46
N LEU A 84 -9.95 -0.56 1.93
CA LEU A 84 -10.43 -1.61 1.06
C LEU A 84 -11.10 -2.78 1.81
N LEU A 85 -11.00 -2.83 3.14
CA LEU A 85 -11.65 -3.85 3.98
C LEU A 85 -12.82 -3.25 4.76
N ARG A 86 -14.00 -3.86 4.72
CA ARG A 86 -15.17 -3.45 5.52
C ARG A 86 -14.79 -3.45 7.01
N GLY A 87 -14.70 -2.27 7.62
CA GLY A 87 -14.27 -2.11 9.02
C GLY A 87 -12.82 -2.55 9.28
N GLY A 88 -11.92 -2.35 8.30
CA GLY A 88 -10.48 -2.50 8.48
C GLY A 88 -9.88 -1.52 9.48
N LYS A 89 -8.69 -1.84 10.01
CA LYS A 89 -7.79 -0.95 10.78
C LYS A 89 -6.32 -1.28 10.49
N THR A 90 -5.40 -0.32 10.62
CA THR A 90 -3.96 -0.63 10.49
C THR A 90 -3.50 -1.63 11.56
N ALA A 91 -2.52 -2.47 11.23
CA ALA A 91 -1.88 -3.36 12.19
C ALA A 91 -1.28 -2.60 13.38
N HIS A 92 -0.63 -1.45 13.11
CA HIS A 92 -0.07 -0.57 14.13
C HIS A 92 -1.13 -0.07 15.13
N SER A 93 -2.28 0.42 14.66
CA SER A 93 -3.35 0.90 15.56
C SER A 93 -4.11 -0.24 16.26
N THR A 94 -4.38 -1.33 15.55
CA THR A 94 -5.14 -2.50 16.06
C THR A 94 -4.38 -3.21 17.16
N PHE A 95 -3.10 -3.51 16.92
CA PHE A 95 -2.29 -4.28 17.84
C PHE A 95 -1.43 -3.43 18.77
N LYS A 96 -1.31 -2.11 18.56
CA LYS A 96 -0.32 -1.27 19.28
C LYS A 96 1.08 -1.85 19.15
N LEU A 97 1.49 -2.08 17.91
CA LEU A 97 2.82 -2.61 17.58
C LEU A 97 3.91 -1.67 18.14
N PRO A 98 5.01 -2.21 18.69
CA PRO A 98 6.14 -1.40 19.12
C PRO A 98 6.81 -0.71 17.91
N LEU A 99 7.20 0.56 18.09
CA LEU A 99 7.80 1.40 17.05
C LEU A 99 9.18 0.90 16.60
N SER A 100 9.88 0.16 17.45
CA SER A 100 11.13 -0.52 17.14
C SER A 100 11.05 -2.00 17.54
N VAL A 101 11.65 -2.87 16.74
CA VAL A 101 11.67 -4.32 16.97
C VAL A 101 13.07 -4.89 16.72
N ASN A 102 13.79 -5.22 17.79
CA ASN A 102 14.95 -6.11 17.68
C ASN A 102 14.44 -7.57 17.59
N LEU A 103 14.98 -8.35 16.64
CA LEU A 103 14.71 -9.78 16.45
C LEU A 103 15.15 -10.66 17.62
N GLU A 104 16.12 -10.20 18.42
CA GLU A 104 16.62 -10.91 19.61
C GLU A 104 15.73 -10.67 20.85
N GLN A 105 14.93 -9.60 20.83
CA GLN A 105 14.07 -9.24 21.96
C GLN A 105 12.68 -9.84 21.79
N GLN A 106 12.16 -10.48 22.83
CA GLN A 106 10.78 -10.99 22.88
C GLN A 106 9.75 -9.86 23.11
N SER A 107 9.86 -8.80 22.32
CA SER A 107 9.00 -7.61 22.27
C SER A 107 7.51 -7.98 22.15
N THR A 108 6.67 -7.59 23.11
CA THR A 108 5.22 -7.79 23.06
C THR A 108 4.51 -6.50 22.64
N CYS A 109 3.23 -6.60 22.29
CA CYS A 109 2.41 -5.45 21.97
C CYS A 109 1.82 -4.82 23.24
N SER A 110 1.67 -3.50 23.26
CA SER A 110 1.30 -2.72 24.47
C SER A 110 -0.21 -2.75 24.79
N ILE A 111 -0.76 -3.95 24.99
CA ILE A 111 -2.19 -4.20 25.26
C ILE A 111 -2.39 -4.81 26.65
N ARG A 112 -3.19 -4.13 27.50
CA ARG A 112 -3.64 -4.67 28.79
C ARG A 112 -4.79 -5.66 28.59
N LYS A 113 -4.64 -6.90 29.08
CA LYS A 113 -5.63 -7.98 28.96
C LYS A 113 -7.04 -7.65 29.47
N SER A 114 -7.13 -6.90 30.58
CA SER A 114 -8.41 -6.45 31.17
C SER A 114 -9.06 -5.27 30.47
N GLY A 115 -8.33 -4.55 29.61
CA GLY A 115 -8.83 -3.37 28.90
C GLY A 115 -9.77 -3.71 27.74
N PRO A 116 -10.56 -2.75 27.22
CA PRO A 116 -11.57 -3.01 26.18
C PRO A 116 -11.01 -3.66 24.91
N LEU A 117 -9.82 -3.23 24.45
CA LEU A 117 -9.10 -3.85 23.34
C LEU A 117 -8.61 -5.27 23.68
N GLY A 118 -8.13 -5.48 24.91
CA GLY A 118 -7.71 -6.81 25.38
C GLY A 118 -8.85 -7.81 25.36
N LYS A 119 -10.04 -7.41 25.84
CA LYS A 119 -11.27 -8.23 25.76
C LYS A 119 -11.67 -8.52 24.30
N LEU A 120 -11.77 -7.48 23.47
CA LEU A 120 -12.10 -7.64 22.05
C LEU A 120 -11.21 -8.68 21.32
N LEU A 121 -9.90 -8.69 21.59
CA LEU A 121 -8.95 -9.66 21.00
C LEU A 121 -9.03 -11.08 21.62
N GLN A 122 -9.60 -11.23 22.82
CA GLN A 122 -9.99 -12.53 23.41
C GLN A 122 -11.27 -13.06 22.76
N ASP A 123 -12.25 -12.18 22.53
CA ASP A 123 -13.57 -12.53 21.99
C ASP A 123 -13.57 -12.70 20.45
N THR A 124 -12.50 -12.26 19.78
CA THR A 124 -12.32 -12.40 18.32
C THR A 124 -12.29 -13.88 17.91
N SER A 125 -12.94 -14.20 16.78
CA SER A 125 -12.98 -15.54 16.16
C SER A 125 -12.15 -15.65 14.87
N LEU A 126 -11.91 -14.52 14.19
CA LEU A 126 -11.09 -14.43 12.97
C LEU A 126 -10.28 -13.12 12.94
N PHE A 127 -8.98 -13.22 12.61
CA PHE A 127 -8.21 -12.09 12.07
C PHE A 127 -7.98 -12.27 10.56
N MET A 128 -8.09 -11.17 9.82
CA MET A 128 -7.73 -11.07 8.40
C MET A 128 -6.71 -9.94 8.25
N TRP A 129 -5.42 -10.25 8.05
CA TRP A 129 -4.34 -9.26 7.90
C TRP A 129 -3.90 -9.17 6.44
N ASP A 130 -4.31 -8.10 5.75
CA ASP A 130 -3.98 -7.84 4.35
C ASP A 130 -2.69 -7.02 4.14
N GLU A 131 -2.05 -7.22 2.99
CA GLU A 131 -0.69 -6.80 2.65
C GLU A 131 0.35 -7.18 3.72
N CYS A 132 0.21 -8.36 4.34
CA CYS A 132 1.08 -8.81 5.43
C CYS A 132 2.56 -8.97 5.01
N THR A 133 2.83 -9.11 3.71
CA THR A 133 4.17 -9.33 3.14
C THR A 133 5.10 -8.14 3.29
N MET A 134 4.54 -6.95 3.51
CA MET A 134 5.27 -5.72 3.86
C MET A 134 5.66 -5.63 5.35
N SER A 135 5.05 -6.44 6.22
CA SER A 135 5.24 -6.34 7.67
C SER A 135 6.49 -7.12 8.10
N HIS A 136 7.36 -6.46 8.85
CA HIS A 136 8.55 -7.08 9.44
C HIS A 136 8.16 -8.22 10.40
N ARG A 137 8.76 -9.41 10.25
CA ARG A 137 8.33 -10.63 10.94
C ARG A 137 8.23 -10.49 12.46
N ALA A 138 9.09 -9.67 13.06
CA ALA A 138 9.09 -9.43 14.50
C ALA A 138 7.78 -8.81 15.02
N HIS A 139 7.08 -7.99 14.21
CA HIS A 139 5.75 -7.48 14.55
C HIS A 139 4.71 -8.59 14.58
N ILE A 140 4.77 -9.53 13.63
CA ILE A 140 3.87 -10.68 13.55
C ILE A 140 4.15 -11.68 14.69
N GLU A 141 5.43 -11.86 15.06
CA GLU A 141 5.88 -12.63 16.22
C GLU A 141 5.46 -11.97 17.55
N ALA A 142 5.52 -10.64 17.64
CA ALA A 142 5.01 -9.86 18.77
C ALA A 142 3.48 -10.00 18.93
N VAL A 143 2.72 -9.96 17.83
CA VAL A 143 1.28 -10.22 17.83
C VAL A 143 0.99 -11.66 18.27
N SER A 144 1.70 -12.64 17.74
CA SER A 144 1.55 -14.05 18.13
C SER A 144 1.76 -14.26 19.63
N ARG A 145 2.87 -13.74 20.19
CA ARG A 145 3.17 -13.81 21.64
C ARG A 145 2.18 -13.02 22.49
N THR A 146 1.65 -11.91 21.98
CA THR A 146 0.60 -11.13 22.68
C THR A 146 -0.73 -11.88 22.70
N LEU A 147 -1.17 -12.47 21.59
CA LEU A 147 -2.41 -13.24 21.52
C LEU A 147 -2.35 -14.50 22.41
N LYS A 148 -1.19 -15.17 22.52
CA LYS A 148 -0.96 -16.24 23.51
C LYS A 148 -1.28 -15.78 24.94
N HIS A 149 -0.70 -14.66 25.38
CA HIS A 149 -0.94 -14.09 26.70
C HIS A 149 -2.41 -13.64 26.89
N LEU A 150 -2.96 -12.90 25.92
CA LEU A 150 -4.35 -12.43 25.96
C LEU A 150 -5.33 -13.62 26.07
N ARG A 151 -5.16 -14.68 25.28
CA ARG A 151 -6.09 -15.82 25.20
C ARG A 151 -5.78 -16.98 26.18
N ASN A 152 -4.79 -16.84 27.07
CA ASN A 152 -4.32 -17.92 27.97
C ASN A 152 -3.97 -19.22 27.21
N SER A 153 -3.31 -19.11 26.05
CA SER A 153 -3.11 -20.22 25.13
C SER A 153 -1.64 -20.34 24.73
N SER A 154 -1.10 -21.56 24.74
CA SER A 154 0.25 -21.88 24.26
C SER A 154 0.33 -21.98 22.73
N ALA A 155 -0.81 -22.17 22.06
CA ALA A 155 -0.89 -22.33 20.60
C ALA A 155 -0.53 -21.03 19.84
N VAL A 156 -0.06 -21.17 18.59
CA VAL A 156 0.32 -20.02 17.75
C VAL A 156 -0.88 -19.08 17.55
N MET A 157 -0.65 -17.76 17.53
CA MET A 157 -1.72 -16.72 17.55
C MET A 157 -2.73 -16.86 18.70
N GLY A 158 -2.37 -17.56 19.79
CA GLY A 158 -3.27 -17.85 20.90
C GLY A 158 -4.39 -18.84 20.55
N GLY A 159 -4.24 -19.63 19.48
CA GLY A 159 -5.23 -20.61 19.04
C GLY A 159 -6.50 -19.96 18.47
N ILE A 160 -6.34 -19.05 17.53
CA ILE A 160 -7.42 -18.43 16.75
C ILE A 160 -7.21 -18.71 15.27
N THR A 161 -8.30 -18.81 14.49
CA THR A 161 -8.19 -18.78 13.03
C THR A 161 -7.62 -17.42 12.59
N PHE A 162 -6.48 -17.44 11.91
CA PHE A 162 -5.74 -16.24 11.53
C PHE A 162 -5.36 -16.33 10.04
N VAL A 163 -5.86 -15.41 9.23
CA VAL A 163 -5.56 -15.35 7.80
C VAL A 163 -4.62 -14.18 7.53
N PHE A 164 -3.43 -14.50 7.06
CA PHE A 164 -2.54 -13.57 6.38
C PHE A 164 -2.90 -13.52 4.90
N ALA A 165 -2.94 -12.34 4.30
CA ALA A 165 -3.19 -12.14 2.89
C ALA A 165 -2.19 -11.14 2.30
N GLY A 166 -1.82 -11.35 1.04
CA GLY A 166 -0.87 -10.49 0.35
C GLY A 166 -0.08 -11.24 -0.70
N ASP A 167 1.06 -10.66 -1.06
CA ASP A 167 1.84 -11.11 -2.20
C ASP A 167 3.34 -10.87 -1.96
N PHE A 168 4.13 -11.94 -1.95
CA PHE A 168 5.59 -11.86 -1.78
C PHE A 168 6.31 -11.47 -3.08
N ARG A 169 5.59 -11.32 -4.19
CA ARG A 169 6.08 -10.85 -5.49
C ARG A 169 5.92 -9.32 -5.61
N GLN A 170 5.20 -8.70 -4.67
CA GLN A 170 5.09 -7.25 -4.49
C GLN A 170 6.17 -6.76 -3.48
N THR A 171 5.84 -5.72 -2.71
CA THR A 171 6.67 -5.12 -1.67
C THR A 171 7.00 -6.08 -0.52
N LEU A 172 8.29 -6.34 -0.32
CA LEU A 172 8.86 -6.94 0.90
C LEU A 172 9.04 -5.87 2.01
N PRO A 173 9.37 -6.25 3.27
CA PRO A 173 9.58 -5.29 4.35
C PRO A 173 10.76 -4.36 4.07
N VAL A 174 10.58 -3.06 4.27
CA VAL A 174 11.62 -2.05 4.05
C VAL A 174 12.59 -2.03 5.24
N ILE A 175 13.87 -2.29 4.97
CA ILE A 175 14.94 -2.23 5.98
C ILE A 175 15.87 -1.06 5.66
N ASN A 176 15.83 -0.02 6.49
CA ASN A 176 16.67 1.17 6.34
C ASN A 176 18.16 0.78 6.37
N ARG A 177 18.86 1.02 5.26
CA ARG A 177 20.28 0.66 5.05
C ARG A 177 20.60 -0.85 5.16
N GLY A 178 19.57 -1.71 5.13
CA GLY A 178 19.73 -3.17 5.23
C GLY A 178 20.25 -3.80 3.94
N THR A 179 20.90 -4.96 4.08
CA THR A 179 21.31 -5.80 2.96
C THR A 179 20.14 -6.64 2.42
N ARG A 180 20.36 -7.32 1.27
CA ARG A 180 19.47 -8.39 0.78
C ARG A 180 19.17 -9.42 1.86
N ALA A 181 20.18 -9.84 2.63
CA ALA A 181 20.01 -10.84 3.68
C ALA A 181 19.13 -10.33 4.82
N ASP A 182 19.21 -9.05 5.17
CA ASP A 182 18.36 -8.43 6.21
C ASP A 182 16.90 -8.34 5.77
N ILE A 183 16.65 -7.97 4.50
CA ILE A 183 15.30 -7.95 3.91
C ILE A 183 14.69 -9.36 3.88
N ILE A 184 15.46 -10.39 3.53
CA ILE A 184 15.03 -11.79 3.64
C ILE A 184 14.74 -12.17 5.10
N LYS A 185 15.68 -11.93 6.01
CA LYS A 185 15.56 -12.23 7.45
C LYS A 185 14.34 -11.53 8.08
N ALA A 186 13.94 -10.37 7.56
CA ALA A 186 12.75 -9.63 7.95
C ALA A 186 11.42 -10.20 7.42
N CYS A 187 11.43 -11.00 6.35
CA CYS A 187 10.21 -11.54 5.75
C CYS A 187 9.50 -12.57 6.65
N LEU A 188 8.17 -12.60 6.59
CA LEU A 188 7.33 -13.57 7.32
C LEU A 188 7.73 -15.04 7.05
N LYS A 189 8.20 -15.39 5.85
CA LYS A 189 8.65 -16.77 5.55
C LYS A 189 9.87 -17.21 6.35
N SER A 190 10.73 -16.27 6.74
CA SER A 190 11.88 -16.54 7.60
C SER A 190 11.53 -16.51 9.09
N SER A 191 10.25 -16.36 9.45
CA SER A 191 9.75 -16.54 10.82
C SER A 191 9.59 -18.04 11.13
N PRO A 192 9.95 -18.51 12.34
CA PRO A 192 9.61 -19.85 12.80
C PRO A 192 8.10 -20.16 12.69
N LEU A 193 7.27 -19.12 12.76
CA LEU A 193 5.82 -19.22 12.61
C LEU A 193 5.38 -19.79 11.25
N TRP A 194 6.15 -19.57 10.17
CA TRP A 194 5.78 -19.97 8.80
C TRP A 194 5.53 -21.48 8.67
N THR A 195 6.22 -22.29 9.45
CA THR A 195 6.02 -23.76 9.54
C THR A 195 4.60 -24.17 9.97
N SER A 196 3.86 -23.27 10.62
CA SER A 196 2.50 -23.47 11.11
C SER A 196 1.43 -22.82 10.21
N ILE A 197 1.79 -22.36 9.00
CA ILE A 197 0.90 -21.57 8.14
C ILE A 197 0.54 -22.35 6.85
N GLU A 198 -0.75 -22.64 6.69
CA GLU A 198 -1.29 -23.35 5.52
C GLU A 198 -1.46 -22.37 4.34
N THR A 199 -0.77 -22.62 3.22
CA THR A 199 -0.81 -21.70 2.06
C THR A 199 -1.95 -22.05 1.11
N LEU A 200 -2.96 -21.19 1.06
CA LEU A 200 -4.05 -21.21 0.08
C LEU A 200 -3.67 -20.31 -1.10
N LYS A 201 -3.71 -20.83 -2.33
CA LYS A 201 -3.21 -20.09 -3.53
C LYS A 201 -4.36 -19.67 -4.42
N LEU A 202 -4.50 -18.37 -4.66
CA LEU A 202 -5.31 -17.86 -5.77
C LEU A 202 -4.49 -17.88 -7.05
N ARG A 203 -5.10 -18.36 -8.13
CA ARG A 203 -4.51 -18.62 -9.44
C ARG A 203 -5.33 -18.01 -10.56
N THR A 204 -6.66 -18.01 -10.42
CA THR A 204 -7.57 -17.46 -11.42
C THR A 204 -7.48 -15.94 -11.39
N ASN A 205 -6.95 -15.33 -12.46
CA ASN A 205 -6.99 -13.88 -12.59
C ASN A 205 -8.36 -13.44 -13.11
N MET A 206 -8.95 -12.44 -12.47
CA MET A 206 -10.26 -11.89 -12.87
C MET A 206 -10.15 -10.46 -13.40
N ARG A 207 -8.96 -9.85 -13.32
CA ARG A 207 -8.71 -8.45 -13.73
C ARG A 207 -7.95 -8.35 -15.06
N ALA A 208 -7.31 -9.44 -15.48
CA ALA A 208 -6.37 -9.46 -16.58
C ALA A 208 -6.55 -10.72 -17.43
N HIS A 209 -6.99 -10.54 -18.68
CA HIS A 209 -6.51 -11.40 -19.77
C HIS A 209 -5.17 -10.79 -20.23
N LEU A 210 -4.06 -11.49 -19.98
CA LEU A 210 -2.66 -11.10 -20.30
C LEU A 210 -2.08 -9.94 -19.43
N ILE A 211 -0.74 -9.71 -19.48
CA ILE A 211 0.11 -9.25 -18.35
C ILE A 211 0.89 -7.94 -18.63
N PHE A 212 0.63 -6.82 -17.93
CA PHE A 212 1.04 -5.43 -18.31
C PHE A 212 1.06 -4.44 -17.10
N VAL A 213 2.02 -3.55 -16.73
CA VAL A 213 3.17 -2.83 -17.36
C VAL A 213 4.58 -3.19 -16.83
N LEU A 214 5.65 -3.13 -17.66
CA LEU A 214 7.07 -3.18 -17.26
C LEU A 214 7.93 -1.94 -17.64
N ILE A 215 8.67 -1.37 -16.69
CA ILE A 215 10.07 -0.91 -16.91
C ILE A 215 10.99 -1.86 -16.12
N SER A 216 11.04 -3.11 -16.58
CA SER A 216 12.02 -4.15 -16.26
C SER A 216 12.24 -4.53 -14.77
N CYS A 217 11.60 -5.59 -14.24
CA CYS A 217 11.93 -6.26 -12.94
C CYS A 217 11.07 -7.52 -12.63
N GLY A 218 11.55 -8.75 -12.86
CA GLY A 218 10.85 -9.93 -12.30
C GLY A 218 11.12 -11.30 -12.95
N TYR A 219 11.93 -12.13 -12.27
CA TYR A 219 12.33 -13.50 -12.64
C TYR A 219 13.13 -13.63 -13.95
N SER A 220 14.34 -14.21 -13.81
CA SER A 220 15.36 -14.27 -14.85
C SER A 220 15.77 -12.87 -15.35
N ASP A 221 16.66 -12.82 -16.32
CA ASP A 221 16.64 -11.73 -17.29
C ASP A 221 15.33 -11.88 -18.10
N ILE A 222 14.34 -11.02 -17.83
CA ILE A 222 13.16 -10.93 -18.69
C ILE A 222 13.65 -10.44 -20.05
N ILE A 223 13.57 -11.30 -21.07
CA ILE A 223 13.65 -10.84 -22.46
C ILE A 223 12.36 -10.07 -22.72
N LEU A 224 12.47 -8.74 -22.73
CA LEU A 224 11.34 -7.85 -22.97
C LEU A 224 11.07 -7.79 -24.48
N ASP A 225 10.07 -8.57 -24.91
CA ASP A 225 9.61 -8.64 -26.30
C ASP A 225 8.25 -7.96 -26.51
N GLU A 226 7.79 -7.96 -27.76
CA GLU A 226 6.57 -7.28 -28.21
C GLU A 226 5.28 -7.97 -27.72
N SER A 227 5.35 -9.20 -27.20
CA SER A 227 4.18 -9.87 -26.58
C SER A 227 3.77 -9.21 -25.26
N LEU A 228 4.70 -8.49 -24.63
CA LEU A 228 4.45 -7.67 -23.45
C LEU A 228 3.94 -6.26 -23.81
N GLY A 229 3.53 -6.01 -25.05
CA GLY A 229 2.90 -4.76 -25.48
C GLY A 229 3.84 -3.76 -26.14
N GLN A 230 3.37 -2.52 -26.31
CA GLN A 230 3.98 -1.56 -27.22
C GLN A 230 5.33 -1.03 -26.70
N ILE A 231 6.43 -1.46 -27.32
CA ILE A 231 7.78 -1.02 -26.97
C ILE A 231 8.04 0.39 -27.52
N LEU A 232 8.53 1.27 -26.66
CA LEU A 232 8.92 2.65 -26.95
C LEU A 232 10.39 2.87 -26.57
N HIS A 233 11.07 3.72 -27.34
CA HIS A 233 12.53 3.90 -27.26
C HIS A 233 12.97 5.25 -26.63
N ASN A 234 12.02 6.14 -26.35
CA ASN A 234 12.29 7.41 -25.67
C ASN A 234 11.13 7.80 -24.75
N LEU A 235 11.40 8.71 -23.81
CA LEU A 235 10.43 9.11 -22.78
C LEU A 235 9.30 10.02 -23.32
N GLU A 236 9.55 10.81 -24.36
CA GLU A 236 8.53 11.67 -24.95
C GLU A 236 7.43 10.85 -25.63
N ASN A 237 7.79 9.80 -26.37
CA ASN A 237 6.85 8.83 -26.92
C ASN A 237 6.01 8.18 -25.80
N LEU A 238 6.61 7.82 -24.66
CA LEU A 238 5.89 7.25 -23.52
C LEU A 238 4.87 8.24 -22.93
N ILE A 239 5.28 9.49 -22.73
CA ILE A 239 4.40 10.55 -22.21
C ILE A 239 3.24 10.80 -23.19
N ASN A 240 3.53 10.92 -24.48
CA ASN A 240 2.52 11.18 -25.51
C ASN A 240 1.59 9.98 -25.76
N ALA A 241 2.04 8.75 -25.55
CA ALA A 241 1.23 7.54 -25.70
C ALA A 241 0.30 7.30 -24.50
N VAL A 242 0.77 7.49 -23.27
CA VAL A 242 -0.06 7.37 -22.05
C VAL A 242 -1.00 8.58 -21.92
N TYR A 243 -0.48 9.79 -22.18
CA TYR A 243 -1.20 11.05 -22.12
C TYR A 243 -1.16 11.76 -23.49
N PRO A 244 -1.94 11.31 -24.48
CA PRO A 244 -2.12 12.08 -25.72
C PRO A 244 -2.81 13.41 -25.38
N ASP A 245 -2.42 14.48 -26.07
CA ASP A 245 -2.81 15.87 -25.74
C ASP A 245 -2.52 16.23 -24.27
N ASN A 246 -1.26 16.01 -23.85
CA ASN A 246 -0.78 16.36 -22.52
C ASN A 246 -0.57 17.85 -22.29
N GLU A 247 -0.73 18.70 -23.30
CA GLU A 247 -0.85 20.14 -23.12
C GLU A 247 -2.19 20.46 -22.45
N ASN A 248 -3.29 19.86 -22.91
CA ASN A 248 -4.64 20.18 -22.43
C ASN A 248 -5.19 19.16 -21.43
N LEU A 249 -4.34 18.64 -20.53
CA LEU A 249 -4.75 17.76 -19.41
C LEU A 249 -5.82 18.40 -18.52
N HIS A 250 -5.83 19.73 -18.41
CA HIS A 250 -6.77 20.47 -17.58
C HIS A 250 -8.22 20.43 -18.09
N GLU A 251 -8.42 20.09 -19.37
CA GLU A 251 -9.73 19.92 -20.00
C GLU A 251 -10.25 18.46 -19.93
N LYS A 252 -9.38 17.49 -19.61
CA LYS A 252 -9.76 16.08 -19.61
C LYS A 252 -10.61 15.72 -18.40
N ASP A 253 -11.55 14.80 -18.60
CA ASP A 253 -12.41 14.33 -17.52
C ASP A 253 -11.63 13.48 -16.49
N PHE A 254 -12.21 13.33 -15.29
CA PHE A 254 -11.52 12.65 -14.20
C PHE A 254 -11.40 11.13 -14.40
N HIS A 255 -12.30 10.47 -15.16
CA HIS A 255 -12.17 9.04 -15.47
C HIS A 255 -11.02 8.80 -16.45
N TRP A 256 -10.87 9.64 -17.47
CA TRP A 256 -9.74 9.64 -18.40
C TRP A 256 -8.41 9.81 -17.67
N LEU A 257 -8.34 10.72 -16.68
CA LEU A 257 -7.14 10.93 -15.87
C LEU A 257 -6.89 9.78 -14.87
N VAL A 258 -7.93 9.17 -14.28
CA VAL A 258 -7.79 8.05 -13.33
C VAL A 258 -7.35 6.75 -14.00
N SER A 259 -7.80 6.49 -15.22
CA SER A 259 -7.47 5.26 -15.96
C SER A 259 -6.00 5.16 -16.39
N ARG A 260 -5.22 6.25 -16.25
CA ARG A 260 -3.83 6.37 -16.67
C ARG A 260 -2.85 6.45 -15.49
N ALA A 261 -1.61 6.04 -15.74
CA ALA A 261 -0.45 6.26 -14.88
C ALA A 261 0.85 5.98 -15.65
N ILE A 262 1.92 6.71 -15.32
CA ILE A 262 3.29 6.27 -15.59
C ILE A 262 3.90 5.81 -14.27
N VAL A 263 4.63 4.69 -14.30
CA VAL A 263 5.23 4.02 -13.15
C VAL A 263 6.69 3.72 -13.47
N SER A 264 7.60 3.98 -12.53
CA SER A 264 9.03 3.70 -12.68
C SER A 264 9.61 3.16 -11.37
N PRO A 265 10.60 2.23 -11.40
CA PRO A 265 11.22 1.68 -10.19
C PRO A 265 11.93 2.71 -9.29
N LYS A 266 12.29 3.89 -9.81
CA LYS A 266 13.04 4.94 -9.08
C LYS A 266 12.21 6.21 -8.92
N ASN A 267 12.17 6.74 -7.69
CA ASN A 267 11.51 8.01 -7.39
C ASN A 267 12.10 9.19 -8.19
N ASP A 268 13.40 9.17 -8.49
CA ASP A 268 14.06 10.25 -9.21
C ASP A 268 13.61 10.32 -10.67
N THR A 269 13.49 9.17 -11.32
CA THR A 269 12.86 9.06 -12.64
C THR A 269 11.37 9.44 -12.61
N VAL A 270 10.65 9.15 -11.54
CA VAL A 270 9.28 9.68 -11.35
C VAL A 270 9.28 11.22 -11.23
N ASN A 271 10.26 11.82 -10.56
CA ASN A 271 10.41 13.28 -10.49
C ASN A 271 10.67 13.89 -11.88
N GLU A 272 11.59 13.32 -12.66
CA GLU A 272 11.94 13.74 -14.02
C GLU A 272 10.70 13.73 -14.93
N ILE A 273 9.96 12.62 -14.96
CA ILE A 273 8.75 12.44 -15.76
C ILE A 273 7.66 13.44 -15.34
N ASN A 274 7.42 13.61 -14.04
CA ASN A 274 6.43 14.56 -13.54
C ASN A 274 6.80 16.00 -13.89
N ASN A 275 8.08 16.38 -13.79
CA ASN A 275 8.55 17.72 -14.17
C ASN A 275 8.34 18.01 -15.66
N LEU A 276 8.61 17.05 -16.54
CA LEU A 276 8.37 17.18 -17.98
C LEU A 276 6.88 17.36 -18.31
N ILE A 277 6.00 16.57 -17.67
CA ILE A 277 4.54 16.71 -17.83
C ILE A 277 4.07 18.08 -17.30
N VAL A 278 4.51 18.49 -16.10
CA VAL A 278 4.18 19.81 -15.52
C VAL A 278 4.68 20.96 -16.41
N GLN A 279 5.79 20.78 -17.13
CA GLN A 279 6.26 21.77 -18.11
C GLN A 279 5.31 21.85 -19.32
N LYS A 280 4.93 20.72 -19.93
CA LYS A 280 4.07 20.67 -21.13
C LYS A 280 2.62 21.14 -20.91
N VAL A 281 1.99 20.77 -19.80
CA VAL A 281 0.58 21.14 -19.50
C VAL A 281 0.38 22.66 -19.62
N SER A 282 -0.64 23.13 -20.32
CA SER A 282 -0.92 24.57 -20.49
C SER A 282 -1.40 25.23 -19.18
N GLY A 283 -1.32 26.56 -19.10
CA GLY A 283 -1.74 27.34 -17.94
C GLY A 283 -0.64 27.75 -16.95
N GLN A 284 -1.03 28.54 -15.94
CA GLN A 284 -0.10 29.23 -15.04
C GLN A 284 0.60 28.30 -14.03
N ILE A 285 1.91 28.47 -13.90
CA ILE A 285 2.73 27.79 -12.88
C ILE A 285 2.56 28.48 -11.52
N LYS A 286 2.21 27.71 -10.50
CA LYS A 286 2.42 28.09 -9.10
C LYS A 286 3.61 27.30 -8.53
N LYS A 287 4.57 28.01 -7.93
CA LYS A 287 5.67 27.43 -7.17
C LYS A 287 5.40 27.55 -5.67
N TYR A 288 5.60 26.46 -4.94
CA TYR A 288 5.55 26.41 -3.48
C TYR A 288 6.95 26.07 -2.98
N LYS A 289 7.68 27.07 -2.47
CA LYS A 289 8.91 26.84 -1.70
C LYS A 289 8.57 26.46 -0.27
N SER A 290 9.25 25.47 0.30
CA SER A 290 9.08 25.07 1.70
C SER A 290 9.74 26.07 2.65
N ILE A 291 9.31 26.03 3.90
CA ILE A 291 9.98 26.71 5.01
C ILE A 291 10.67 25.62 5.82
N ASP A 292 11.99 25.57 5.72
CA ASP A 292 12.82 24.52 6.33
C ASP A 292 13.55 25.08 7.55
N THR A 293 13.30 24.51 8.72
CA THR A 293 13.96 24.91 9.98
C THR A 293 14.63 23.72 10.64
N VAL A 294 15.49 23.96 11.61
CA VAL A 294 15.85 22.96 12.62
C VAL A 294 14.71 22.80 13.65
N THR A 295 14.73 21.73 14.46
CA THR A 295 13.76 21.52 15.56
C THR A 295 14.25 22.06 16.90
N ASN A 296 15.56 22.08 17.15
CA ASN A 296 16.15 22.87 18.24
C ASN A 296 16.59 24.22 17.67
N ILE A 297 16.35 25.32 18.39
CA ILE A 297 16.68 26.67 17.94
C ILE A 297 18.21 26.90 18.00
N GLU A 298 18.91 26.25 18.92
CA GLU A 298 20.37 26.38 19.08
C GLU A 298 21.12 25.91 17.82
N ASP A 299 20.63 24.86 17.15
CA ASP A 299 21.19 24.34 15.89
C ASP A 299 21.10 25.32 14.71
N THR A 300 20.32 26.40 14.81
CA THR A 300 20.10 27.35 13.70
C THR A 300 21.40 28.06 13.28
N VAL A 301 22.34 28.21 14.21
CA VAL A 301 23.66 28.81 13.94
C VAL A 301 24.61 27.84 13.22
N HIS A 302 24.31 26.54 13.24
CA HIS A 302 25.14 25.48 12.67
C HIS A 302 24.71 25.03 11.27
N TYR A 303 23.47 25.32 10.85
CA TYR A 303 22.92 24.88 9.56
C TYR A 303 22.34 26.05 8.74
N PRO A 304 23.09 26.59 7.75
CA PRO A 304 22.61 27.63 6.85
C PRO A 304 21.32 27.26 6.11
N GLN A 305 20.49 28.26 5.81
CA GLN A 305 19.19 28.05 5.17
C GLN A 305 19.33 27.40 3.78
N GLU A 306 20.37 27.76 3.03
CA GLU A 306 20.71 27.20 1.72
C GLU A 306 21.00 25.70 1.83
N PHE A 307 21.71 25.28 2.88
CA PHE A 307 21.99 23.89 3.15
C PHE A 307 20.70 23.13 3.51
N LEU A 308 19.85 23.66 4.41
CA LEU A 308 18.57 23.05 4.76
C LEU A 308 17.64 22.91 3.54
N ASN A 309 17.57 23.95 2.70
CA ASN A 309 16.80 23.94 1.45
C ASN A 309 17.34 22.91 0.44
N SER A 310 18.65 22.65 0.42
CA SER A 310 19.26 21.65 -0.49
C SER A 310 18.89 20.20 -0.14
N LEU A 311 18.50 19.91 1.10
CA LEU A 311 18.21 18.55 1.55
C LEU A 311 16.94 18.01 0.89
N ASN A 312 17.06 16.93 0.13
CA ASN A 312 15.94 16.19 -0.48
C ASN A 312 15.87 14.73 0.02
N PRO A 313 15.67 14.50 1.34
CA PRO A 313 15.69 13.16 1.93
C PRO A 313 14.42 12.37 1.58
N SER A 314 14.50 11.05 1.68
CA SER A 314 13.35 10.17 1.48
C SER A 314 12.21 10.53 2.45
N GLY A 315 10.96 10.44 1.98
CA GLY A 315 9.76 10.73 2.79
C GLY A 315 9.45 12.22 3.06
N LEU A 316 10.34 13.18 2.73
CA LEU A 316 10.01 14.62 2.69
C LEU A 316 9.62 15.08 1.28
N PRO A 317 8.71 16.06 1.12
CA PRO A 317 8.54 16.78 -0.15
C PRO A 317 9.81 17.54 -0.57
N PRO A 318 9.99 17.84 -1.86
CA PRO A 318 11.07 18.70 -2.33
C PRO A 318 10.92 20.12 -1.75
N HIS A 319 12.03 20.86 -1.69
CA HIS A 319 12.01 22.25 -1.26
C HIS A 319 11.13 23.11 -2.18
N GLU A 320 11.34 23.05 -3.50
CA GLU A 320 10.44 23.69 -4.47
C GLU A 320 9.50 22.65 -5.10
N LEU A 321 8.19 22.88 -4.97
CA LEU A 321 7.13 22.11 -5.61
C LEU A 321 6.45 22.98 -6.67
N THR A 322 6.46 22.52 -7.93
CA THR A 322 5.92 23.25 -9.09
C THR A 322 4.62 22.57 -9.54
N LEU A 323 3.53 23.32 -9.67
CA LEU A 323 2.19 22.81 -10.01
C LEU A 323 1.45 23.72 -10.99
N LYS A 324 0.47 23.16 -11.71
CA LYS A 324 -0.54 23.86 -12.52
C LYS A 324 -1.94 23.35 -12.18
N ILE A 325 -2.98 24.12 -12.50
CA ILE A 325 -4.38 23.68 -12.35
C ILE A 325 -4.65 22.54 -13.35
N GLY A 326 -5.54 21.60 -12.99
CA GLY A 326 -5.88 20.45 -13.85
C GLY A 326 -4.87 19.30 -13.82
N ILE A 327 -3.74 19.43 -13.11
CA ILE A 327 -2.80 18.32 -12.92
C ILE A 327 -3.30 17.37 -11.81
N PRO A 328 -3.28 16.04 -12.01
CA PRO A 328 -3.57 15.07 -10.97
C PRO A 328 -2.39 14.92 -10.00
N ILE A 329 -2.69 14.90 -8.70
CA ILE A 329 -1.76 14.66 -7.60
C ILE A 329 -2.26 13.50 -6.72
N MET A 330 -1.43 13.05 -5.78
CA MET A 330 -1.78 11.94 -4.87
C MET A 330 -1.21 12.23 -3.49
N LEU A 331 -2.02 12.18 -2.43
CA LEU A 331 -1.53 12.37 -1.07
C LEU A 331 -0.54 11.24 -0.69
N LEU A 332 0.63 11.56 -0.14
CA LEU A 332 1.56 10.55 0.42
C LEU A 332 1.56 10.49 1.96
N ARG A 333 0.61 11.16 2.61
CA ARG A 333 0.36 11.13 4.07
C ARG A 333 -1.14 11.34 4.32
N ASN A 334 -1.64 10.88 5.46
CA ASN A 334 -3.03 11.12 5.86
C ASN A 334 -3.23 12.57 6.29
N LEU A 335 -4.41 13.10 5.97
CA LEU A 335 -4.88 14.43 6.36
C LEU A 335 -6.21 14.34 7.10
N SER A 336 -7.16 13.56 6.56
CA SER A 336 -8.47 13.33 7.14
C SER A 336 -9.03 11.98 6.66
N PRO A 337 -8.71 10.87 7.35
CA PRO A 337 -9.32 9.57 7.09
C PRO A 337 -10.85 9.59 7.29
N PRO A 338 -11.64 8.84 6.51
CA PRO A 338 -11.20 7.86 5.52
C PRO A 338 -10.96 8.43 4.10
N ASN A 339 -11.33 9.69 3.83
CA ASN A 339 -11.38 10.23 2.46
C ASN A 339 -10.01 10.77 1.97
N MET A 340 -9.25 11.40 2.86
CA MET A 340 -7.96 12.03 2.57
C MET A 340 -6.85 11.28 3.31
N CYS A 341 -6.60 10.05 2.86
CA CYS A 341 -5.51 9.18 3.32
C CYS A 341 -4.29 9.29 2.38
N ASN A 342 -3.17 8.70 2.81
CA ASN A 342 -2.11 8.29 1.90
C ASN A 342 -2.72 7.50 0.70
N GLY A 343 -2.22 7.71 -0.52
CA GLY A 343 -2.72 7.10 -1.75
C GLY A 343 -3.93 7.77 -2.41
N THR A 344 -4.66 8.68 -1.74
CA THR A 344 -5.83 9.36 -2.35
C THR A 344 -5.41 10.20 -3.57
N ARG A 345 -5.95 9.89 -4.76
CA ARG A 345 -5.77 10.68 -5.99
C ARG A 345 -6.70 11.89 -6.00
N LEU A 346 -6.15 13.05 -6.34
CA LEU A 346 -6.81 14.37 -6.30
C LEU A 346 -6.52 15.16 -7.58
N LEU A 347 -7.51 15.85 -8.15
CA LEU A 347 -7.37 16.71 -9.33
C LEU A 347 -7.33 18.18 -8.91
N ILE A 348 -6.21 18.89 -9.14
CA ILE A 348 -6.08 20.30 -8.74
C ILE A 348 -7.15 21.16 -9.42
N LYS A 349 -7.89 21.93 -8.61
CA LYS A 349 -8.88 22.92 -9.06
C LYS A 349 -8.43 24.36 -8.77
N GLU A 350 -7.80 24.62 -7.63
CA GLU A 350 -7.28 25.95 -7.28
C GLU A 350 -5.93 25.87 -6.56
N LEU A 351 -5.08 26.88 -6.78
CA LEU A 351 -3.74 26.99 -6.20
C LEU A 351 -3.59 28.33 -5.45
N LYS A 352 -3.83 28.32 -4.13
CA LYS A 352 -3.73 29.49 -3.23
C LYS A 352 -2.44 29.42 -2.43
N GLU A 353 -1.99 30.54 -1.86
CA GLU A 353 -0.63 30.72 -1.32
C GLU A 353 -0.16 29.67 -0.30
N ASN A 354 -1.09 29.22 0.55
CA ASN A 354 -0.85 28.24 1.61
C ASN A 354 -1.83 27.05 1.57
N LEU A 355 -2.59 26.91 0.47
CA LEU A 355 -3.69 25.96 0.34
C LEU A 355 -3.89 25.53 -1.12
N ILE A 356 -3.87 24.23 -1.38
CA ILE A 356 -4.36 23.66 -2.64
C ILE A 356 -5.81 23.21 -2.43
N VAL A 357 -6.67 23.49 -3.41
CA VAL A 357 -8.02 22.93 -3.48
C VAL A 357 -8.07 21.95 -4.65
N ALA A 358 -8.48 20.71 -4.39
CA ALA A 358 -8.49 19.65 -5.38
C ALA A 358 -9.71 18.74 -5.22
N ALA A 359 -10.22 18.15 -6.30
CA ALA A 359 -11.35 17.22 -6.23
C ALA A 359 -10.85 15.77 -6.07
N ILE A 360 -11.47 14.98 -5.18
CA ILE A 360 -11.16 13.55 -5.02
C ILE A 360 -11.55 12.80 -6.30
N MET A 361 -10.62 11.99 -6.85
CA MET A 361 -10.80 11.34 -8.14
C MET A 361 -11.31 9.88 -8.03
N THR A 362 -11.20 9.26 -6.85
CA THR A 362 -11.39 7.81 -6.67
C THR A 362 -12.02 7.46 -5.33
N GLY A 363 -12.87 6.42 -5.31
CA GLY A 363 -13.49 5.88 -4.09
C GLY A 363 -14.82 6.55 -3.74
N PRO A 364 -15.42 6.23 -2.56
CA PRO A 364 -16.76 6.70 -2.17
C PRO A 364 -16.91 8.22 -2.06
N ALA A 365 -15.81 8.95 -1.94
CA ALA A 365 -15.75 10.40 -1.85
C ALA A 365 -15.43 11.11 -3.18
N ALA A 366 -15.45 10.39 -4.32
CA ALA A 366 -15.15 10.99 -5.62
C ALA A 366 -16.04 12.21 -5.92
N GLY A 367 -15.46 13.25 -6.51
CA GLY A 367 -16.09 14.55 -6.77
C GLY A 367 -16.05 15.52 -5.57
N GLN A 368 -15.86 15.07 -4.33
CA GLN A 368 -15.77 15.96 -3.16
C GLN A 368 -14.49 16.81 -3.21
N LEU A 369 -14.59 18.06 -2.72
CA LEU A 369 -13.44 18.95 -2.61
C LEU A 369 -12.59 18.63 -1.37
N ALA A 370 -11.29 18.57 -1.58
CA ALA A 370 -10.24 18.35 -0.59
C ALA A 370 -9.39 19.61 -0.45
N HIS A 371 -9.12 19.98 0.80
CA HIS A 371 -8.34 21.16 1.18
C HIS A 371 -6.98 20.73 1.73
N ILE A 372 -5.90 21.05 1.02
CA ILE A 372 -4.53 20.58 1.32
C ILE A 372 -3.69 21.77 1.82
N PRO A 373 -3.53 21.97 3.13
CA PRO A 373 -2.66 22.99 3.68
C PRO A 373 -1.18 22.60 3.59
N ARG A 374 -0.28 23.56 3.82
CA ARG A 374 1.12 23.26 4.20
C ARG A 374 1.14 22.61 5.59
N ILE A 375 1.97 21.58 5.79
CA ILE A 375 2.09 20.84 7.04
C ILE A 375 3.57 20.73 7.45
N PRO A 376 3.92 20.88 8.74
CA PRO A 376 5.28 20.66 9.22
C PRO A 376 5.60 19.16 9.24
N ILE A 377 6.69 18.78 8.57
CA ILE A 377 7.14 17.40 8.46
C ILE A 377 8.55 17.29 9.03
N ILE A 378 8.71 16.44 10.05
CA ILE A 378 9.99 16.07 10.64
C ILE A 378 10.33 14.64 10.15
N PRO A 379 11.50 14.39 9.54
CA PRO A 379 11.97 13.05 9.24
C PRO A 379 12.64 12.43 10.47
N THR A 380 12.39 11.15 10.72
CA THR A 380 12.96 10.41 11.86
C THR A 380 14.37 9.88 11.62
N ASP A 381 14.78 9.78 10.35
CA ASP A 381 15.89 8.90 9.93
C ASP A 381 17.15 9.69 9.52
N LEU A 382 17.22 10.97 9.86
CA LEU A 382 18.34 11.87 9.54
C LEU A 382 19.15 12.24 10.78
N PRO A 383 20.48 12.43 10.64
CA PRO A 383 21.32 12.96 11.72
C PRO A 383 21.14 14.47 11.93
N ILE A 384 20.48 15.17 11.01
CA ILE A 384 20.17 16.60 11.08
C ILE A 384 18.70 16.75 11.51
N PRO A 385 18.39 17.44 12.62
CA PRO A 385 17.05 17.52 13.18
C PRO A 385 16.20 18.58 12.45
N ILE A 386 15.88 18.32 11.18
CA ILE A 386 15.15 19.24 10.29
C ILE A 386 13.62 19.12 10.41
N LYS A 387 12.92 20.23 10.15
CA LYS A 387 11.46 20.38 10.07
C LYS A 387 11.11 21.15 8.80
N ARG A 388 10.53 20.48 7.80
CA ARG A 388 10.10 21.05 6.51
C ARG A 388 8.60 21.34 6.54
N LEU A 389 8.21 22.62 6.53
CA LEU A 389 6.83 23.06 6.36
C LEU A 389 6.51 23.24 4.87
N GLN A 390 5.73 22.31 4.32
CA GLN A 390 5.45 22.22 2.88
C GLN A 390 4.11 21.51 2.64
N VAL A 391 3.55 21.64 1.43
CA VAL A 391 2.45 20.77 0.97
C VAL A 391 2.89 19.29 1.05
N PRO A 392 2.04 18.36 1.50
CA PRO A 392 2.33 16.92 1.47
C PRO A 392 2.86 16.47 0.10
N LYS A 393 3.96 15.70 0.10
CA LYS A 393 4.57 15.18 -1.13
C LYS A 393 3.53 14.40 -1.96
N CYS A 394 3.58 14.53 -3.27
CA CYS A 394 2.62 13.92 -4.18
C CYS A 394 3.28 13.16 -5.33
N PHE A 395 3.02 11.85 -5.47
CA PHE A 395 3.61 10.98 -6.51
C PHE A 395 2.67 9.87 -6.98
N THR A 396 2.87 9.38 -8.21
CA THR A 396 2.50 8.02 -8.60
C THR A 396 3.52 7.02 -8.02
N HIS A 397 3.10 6.19 -7.07
CA HIS A 397 3.94 5.10 -6.57
C HIS A 397 3.61 3.76 -7.22
N GLY A 398 4.63 2.98 -7.51
CA GLY A 398 4.53 1.57 -7.87
C GLY A 398 5.90 0.92 -8.00
N GLN A 399 6.19 -0.05 -7.14
CA GLN A 399 7.17 -1.08 -7.51
C GLN A 399 6.65 -1.82 -8.74
N LEU A 400 7.56 -2.32 -9.57
CA LEU A 400 7.20 -2.76 -10.92
C LEU A 400 6.11 -3.86 -10.96
N TYR A 401 6.23 -4.89 -10.12
CA TYR A 401 5.22 -5.95 -10.07
C TYR A 401 3.84 -5.41 -9.61
N VAL A 402 3.81 -4.31 -8.84
CA VAL A 402 2.57 -3.61 -8.46
C VAL A 402 1.99 -2.78 -9.62
N GLY A 403 2.80 -2.48 -10.65
CA GLY A 403 2.34 -1.93 -11.94
C GLY A 403 1.75 -2.99 -12.88
N LEU A 404 2.36 -4.20 -12.91
CA LEU A 404 2.03 -5.34 -13.78
C LEU A 404 0.59 -5.90 -13.71
N TRP A 405 -0.22 -5.46 -12.73
CA TRP A 405 -1.59 -5.95 -12.51
C TRP A 405 -2.63 -4.83 -12.42
N ARG A 406 -2.32 -3.65 -12.99
CA ARG A 406 -3.22 -2.48 -12.96
C ARG A 406 -3.94 -2.20 -14.27
N VAL A 407 -3.36 -2.60 -15.40
CA VAL A 407 -3.96 -2.49 -16.75
C VAL A 407 -4.82 -3.74 -17.04
N GLY A 408 -5.90 -3.59 -17.82
CA GLY A 408 -6.85 -4.67 -18.09
C GLY A 408 -6.66 -5.43 -19.41
N ALA A 409 -5.88 -4.89 -20.36
CA ALA A 409 -5.72 -5.44 -21.70
C ALA A 409 -4.39 -5.00 -22.39
N PRO A 410 -3.84 -5.78 -23.35
CA PRO A 410 -2.52 -5.57 -23.94
C PRO A 410 -2.29 -4.21 -24.62
N GLU A 411 -3.23 -3.81 -25.45
CA GLU A 411 -3.12 -2.65 -26.34
C GLU A 411 -3.05 -1.32 -25.58
N ASN A 412 -3.49 -1.31 -24.33
CA ASN A 412 -3.51 -0.17 -23.42
C ASN A 412 -2.20 0.01 -22.62
N GLN A 413 -1.09 -0.61 -23.05
CA GLN A 413 0.17 -0.60 -22.31
C GLN A 413 1.41 -0.35 -23.18
N PHE A 414 2.29 0.51 -22.66
CA PHE A 414 3.53 0.96 -23.28
C PHE A 414 4.74 0.68 -22.38
N ILE A 415 5.83 0.13 -22.95
CA ILE A 415 7.09 -0.20 -22.26
C ILE A 415 8.18 0.75 -22.74
N LEU A 416 8.87 1.44 -21.82
CA LEU A 416 10.09 2.18 -22.14
C LEU A 416 11.32 1.34 -21.80
N LEU A 417 12.06 0.89 -22.83
CA LEU A 417 13.26 0.07 -22.62
C LEU A 417 14.51 0.93 -22.37
N PRO A 418 15.35 0.59 -21.37
CA PRO A 418 16.72 1.08 -21.32
C PRO A 418 17.54 0.47 -22.46
N GLN A 419 18.58 1.18 -22.94
CA GLN A 419 19.38 0.81 -24.11
C GLN A 419 19.93 -0.63 -24.08
N ASN A 420 20.24 -1.16 -22.90
CA ASN A 420 20.81 -2.51 -22.72
C ASN A 420 19.77 -3.63 -22.54
N LYS A 421 18.47 -3.35 -22.69
CA LYS A 421 17.31 -4.28 -22.55
C LYS A 421 17.22 -5.07 -21.22
N THR A 422 18.05 -4.78 -20.23
CA THR A 422 18.27 -5.60 -19.01
C THR A 422 18.00 -4.80 -17.73
N THR A 423 17.96 -5.46 -16.56
CA THR A 423 17.58 -4.85 -15.28
C THR A 423 18.04 -5.64 -14.05
N SER A 424 18.13 -4.98 -12.89
CA SER A 424 18.39 -5.62 -11.60
C SER A 424 17.09 -5.93 -10.85
N ASN A 425 16.77 -7.22 -10.69
CA ASN A 425 15.57 -7.69 -10.01
C ASN A 425 15.51 -7.23 -8.53
N ILE A 426 14.43 -6.55 -8.14
CA ILE A 426 14.16 -6.06 -6.78
C ILE A 426 13.49 -7.09 -5.85
N VAL A 427 12.93 -8.19 -6.38
CA VAL A 427 12.29 -9.25 -5.57
C VAL A 427 13.20 -10.47 -5.51
N TYR A 428 13.84 -10.65 -4.35
CA TYR A 428 14.75 -11.76 -4.11
C TYR A 428 14.03 -13.12 -4.14
N ARG A 429 14.61 -14.10 -4.83
CA ARG A 429 14.04 -15.45 -5.02
C ARG A 429 13.78 -16.13 -3.67
N GLU A 430 14.67 -15.88 -2.71
CA GLU A 430 14.68 -16.39 -1.34
C GLU A 430 13.43 -15.96 -0.54
N ALA A 431 12.86 -14.77 -0.84
CA ALA A 431 11.58 -14.34 -0.25
C ALA A 431 10.38 -15.13 -0.79
N LEU A 432 10.56 -15.80 -1.93
CA LEU A 432 9.54 -16.59 -2.60
C LEU A 432 9.66 -18.08 -2.27
N THR A 433 10.88 -18.62 -2.21
CA THR A 433 11.18 -20.00 -1.76
C THR A 433 11.14 -20.18 -0.24
N GLY A 434 11.50 -19.17 0.55
CA GLY A 434 11.75 -19.31 2.00
C GLY A 434 13.14 -19.87 2.35
N TYR A 435 13.95 -20.11 1.33
CA TYR A 435 15.33 -20.62 1.34
C TYR A 435 16.12 -19.86 0.26
#